data_AF-A0A251VPU4-F1
#
_entry.id   AF-A0A251VPU4-F1
#
_cell.length_a   1.000
_cell.length_b   1.000
_cell.length_c   1.000
_cell.angle_alpha   90.00
_cell.angle_beta   90.00
_cell.angle_gamma   90.00
#
_symmetry.space_group_name_H-M   'P 1'
#
loop_
_entity.id
_entity.type
_entity.pdbx_description
1 polymer ?
#
loop_
_entity_poly.entity_id
_entity_poly.type
_entity_poly.pdbx_seq_one_letter_code
_entity_poly.pdbx_strand_id
1 'polypeptide(L)'
;MSNMAYGDGSKVICIYMFFGSWHKPTIRMSVLVVGDFTESVLRNLIAYEQSGQTRNYVTSYAYAMYMLVNNQEDVAKLVDSGVLVNYMGSNEEAANMINGICKEVAWVDFFYVKQWKTINMYCNGYWPKHITRMRSIYFSSPWNMIALLAGIILFALTVVQTIFTIKSAGYK
;
A
#
# COMPACT_ATOMS: atom_id res chain seq x y z
N MET A 1 29.78 -2.68 8.67
CA MET A 1 29.43 -2.00 9.94
C MET A 1 28.88 -0.62 9.60
N SER A 2 27.58 -0.43 9.65
CA SER A 2 26.98 0.89 9.52
C SER A 2 25.71 0.97 10.37
N ASN A 3 25.93 1.45 11.59
CA ASN A 3 25.09 2.31 12.42
C ASN A 3 23.58 2.05 12.42
N MET A 4 23.15 1.28 13.43
CA MET A 4 21.79 1.30 13.95
C MET A 4 21.55 2.61 14.70
N ALA A 5 20.81 3.54 14.10
CA ALA A 5 20.14 4.59 14.85
C ALA A 5 18.79 4.04 15.31
N TYR A 6 18.75 3.62 16.58
CA TYR A 6 17.56 3.26 17.33
C TYR A 6 16.75 4.54 17.57
N GLY A 7 15.74 4.79 16.73
CA GLY A 7 14.81 5.91 16.88
C GLY A 7 13.40 5.39 16.61
N ASP A 8 12.59 5.33 17.67
CA ASP A 8 11.15 5.00 17.70
C ASP A 8 10.71 4.00 16.61
N GLY A 9 10.79 2.70 16.93
CA GLY A 9 10.58 1.55 16.02
C GLY A 9 9.21 1.44 15.33
N SER A 10 8.42 2.51 15.31
CA SER A 10 7.15 2.66 14.63
C SER A 10 7.37 3.19 13.20
N LYS A 11 7.59 2.29 12.23
CA LYS A 11 7.56 2.71 10.82
C LYS A 11 6.13 2.87 10.32
N VAL A 12 5.92 3.94 9.57
CA VAL A 12 4.63 4.34 9.04
C VAL A 12 4.50 3.72 7.64
N ILE A 13 3.60 2.74 7.48
CA ILE A 13 3.27 2.17 6.17
C ILE A 13 2.38 3.14 5.42
N CYS A 14 3.01 3.92 4.55
CA CYS A 14 2.34 4.47 3.38
C CYS A 14 2.14 3.31 2.39
N ILE A 15 0.93 2.73 2.34
CA ILE A 15 0.60 1.86 1.21
C ILE A 15 0.67 2.76 -0.03
N TYR A 16 1.68 2.49 -0.86
CA TYR A 16 1.98 3.29 -2.04
C TYR A 16 0.82 3.20 -3.04
N MET A 17 -0.07 4.19 -3.01
CA MET A 17 -0.77 4.63 -4.19
C MET A 17 -0.58 6.14 -4.34
N PHE A 18 0.09 6.50 -5.42
CA PHE A 18 0.59 7.84 -5.71
C PHE A 18 -0.50 8.71 -6.36
N PHE A 19 -0.68 9.91 -5.76
CA PHE A 19 -1.39 11.12 -6.17
C PHE A 19 -2.93 11.22 -6.08
N GLY A 20 -3.38 12.23 -5.31
CA GLY A 20 -4.68 12.88 -5.49
C GLY A 20 -5.40 13.35 -4.23
N SER A 21 -5.26 12.66 -3.09
CA SER A 21 -5.97 13.00 -1.85
C SER A 21 -5.00 13.46 -0.77
N TRP A 22 -5.30 14.61 -0.15
CA TRP A 22 -4.46 15.26 0.86
C TRP A 22 -4.22 14.40 2.11
N HIS A 23 -4.99 13.32 2.33
CA HIS A 23 -4.77 12.35 3.40
C HIS A 23 -4.84 10.92 2.84
N LYS A 24 -3.67 10.31 2.59
CA LYS A 24 -3.60 8.88 2.28
C LYS A 24 -3.82 8.07 3.57
N PRO A 25 -4.72 7.07 3.58
CA PRO A 25 -4.84 6.21 4.73
C PRO A 25 -3.55 5.41 4.89
N THR A 26 -3.00 5.47 6.10
CA THR A 26 -1.64 5.01 6.42
C THR A 26 -1.74 4.09 7.63
N ILE A 27 -1.12 2.91 7.59
CA ILE A 27 -1.07 2.03 8.77
C ILE A 27 0.29 2.19 9.43
N ARG A 28 0.32 2.36 10.75
CA ARG A 28 1.56 2.25 11.51
C ARG A 28 1.68 0.84 12.05
N MET A 29 2.82 0.21 11.83
CA MET A 29 3.15 -1.09 12.41
C MET A 29 4.65 -1.19 12.64
N SER A 30 5.05 -2.09 13.53
CA SER A 30 6.46 -2.36 13.78
C SER A 30 7.13 -2.95 12.55
N VAL A 31 8.43 -2.67 12.41
CA VAL A 31 9.25 -3.30 11.37
C VAL A 31 9.36 -4.79 11.64
N LEU A 32 9.08 -5.62 10.62
CA LEU A 32 9.33 -7.05 10.71
C LEU A 32 10.76 -7.36 10.29
N VAL A 33 11.52 -7.99 11.19
CA VAL A 33 12.82 -8.57 10.87
C VAL A 33 12.63 -10.07 10.67
N VAL A 34 12.87 -10.54 9.45
CA VAL A 34 12.71 -11.94 9.07
C VAL A 34 14.06 -12.62 9.08
N GLY A 35 14.21 -13.65 9.90
CA GLY A 35 15.38 -14.52 9.97
C GLY A 35 14.99 -15.88 10.55
N ASP A 36 15.96 -16.77 10.74
CA ASP A 36 15.74 -18.20 11.03
C ASP A 36 14.81 -18.47 12.22
N PHE A 37 14.88 -17.64 13.27
CA PHE A 37 14.08 -17.82 14.47
C PHE A 37 12.71 -17.14 14.42
N THR A 38 12.47 -16.24 13.46
CA THR A 38 11.28 -15.37 13.42
C THR A 38 9.98 -16.17 13.44
N GLU A 39 9.90 -17.25 12.66
CA GLU A 39 8.72 -18.12 12.64
C GLU A 39 8.44 -18.76 14.00
N SER A 40 9.47 -19.37 14.59
CA SER A 40 9.33 -20.08 15.88
C SER A 40 8.89 -19.13 17.00
N VAL A 41 9.46 -17.92 17.05
CA VAL A 41 9.14 -16.90 18.05
C VAL A 41 7.70 -16.43 17.88
N LEU A 42 7.29 -16.05 16.66
CA LEU A 42 5.94 -15.55 16.41
C LEU A 42 4.88 -16.62 16.65
N ARG A 43 5.11 -17.87 16.23
CA ARG A 43 4.17 -18.97 16.50
C ARG A 43 4.02 -19.26 17.99
N ASN A 44 5.12 -19.27 18.74
CA ASN A 44 5.07 -19.49 20.20
C ASN A 44 4.31 -18.36 20.91
N LEU A 45 4.51 -17.10 20.50
CA LEU A 45 3.77 -15.96 21.03
C LEU A 45 2.29 -16.04 20.68
N ILE A 46 1.94 -16.41 19.44
CA ILE A 46 0.54 -16.61 19.03
C ILE A 46 -0.12 -17.70 19.87
N ALA A 47 0.53 -18.85 20.06
CA ALA A 47 0.03 -19.93 20.90
C ALA A 47 -0.19 -19.47 22.35
N TYR A 48 0.72 -18.64 22.88
CA TYR A 48 0.56 -18.02 24.19
C TYR A 48 -0.65 -17.08 24.25
N GLU A 49 -0.87 -16.22 23.25
CA GLU A 49 -2.07 -15.36 23.17
C GLU A 49 -3.35 -16.19 23.11
N GLN A 50 -3.37 -17.25 22.29
CA GLN A 50 -4.52 -18.13 22.10
C GLN A 50 -4.85 -19.00 23.31
N SER A 51 -3.91 -19.19 24.24
CA SER A 51 -4.17 -19.85 25.52
C SER A 51 -5.04 -19.02 26.49
N GLY A 52 -5.52 -17.83 26.06
CA GLY A 52 -6.44 -16.99 26.80
C GLY A 52 -5.76 -16.05 27.80
N GLN A 53 -4.43 -15.93 27.74
CA GLN A 53 -3.64 -15.18 28.74
C GLN A 53 -3.55 -13.69 28.43
N THR A 54 -3.85 -13.23 27.22
CA THR A 54 -3.70 -11.82 26.82
C THR A 54 -4.56 -11.46 25.59
N ARG A 55 -4.48 -10.20 25.15
CA ARG A 55 -5.09 -9.70 23.90
C ARG A 55 -4.28 -10.18 22.68
N ASN A 56 -4.94 -10.29 21.54
CA ASN A 56 -4.41 -10.87 20.29
C ASN A 56 -3.55 -9.90 19.47
N TYR A 57 -2.60 -9.19 20.10
CA TYR A 57 -1.79 -8.16 19.42
C TYR A 57 -0.80 -8.77 18.43
N VAL A 58 -0.06 -9.81 18.86
CA VAL A 58 0.91 -10.53 18.04
C VAL A 58 0.21 -11.29 16.93
N THR A 59 -0.92 -11.93 17.25
CA THR A 59 -1.77 -12.63 16.27
C THR A 59 -2.29 -11.66 15.22
N SER A 60 -2.79 -10.49 15.63
CA SER A 60 -3.24 -9.45 14.69
C SER A 60 -2.09 -8.91 13.85
N TYR A 61 -0.90 -8.75 14.42
CA TYR A 61 0.27 -8.30 13.68
C TYR A 61 0.73 -9.33 12.65
N ALA A 62 0.85 -10.60 13.04
CA ALA A 62 1.19 -11.70 12.14
C ALA A 62 0.18 -11.81 10.99
N TYR A 63 -1.11 -11.66 11.29
CA TYR A 63 -2.16 -11.67 10.28
C TYR A 63 -2.07 -10.46 9.34
N ALA A 64 -1.74 -9.27 9.85
CA ALA A 64 -1.51 -8.10 9.00
C ALA A 64 -0.30 -8.32 8.06
N MET A 65 0.79 -8.90 8.55
CA MET A 65 1.96 -9.26 7.73
C MET A 65 1.60 -10.30 6.66
N TYR A 66 0.84 -11.32 7.03
CA TYR A 66 0.30 -12.33 6.11
C TYR A 66 -0.53 -11.70 4.98
N MET A 67 -1.43 -10.77 5.31
CA MET A 67 -2.22 -10.06 4.29
C MET A 67 -1.40 -9.15 3.38
N LEU A 68 -0.24 -8.68 3.83
CA LEU A 68 0.66 -7.84 3.02
C LEU A 68 1.59 -8.68 2.11
N VAL A 69 1.85 -9.93 2.46
CA VAL A 69 2.85 -10.78 1.79
C VAL A 69 2.18 -11.99 1.19
N ASN A 70 1.88 -11.95 -0.10
CA ASN A 70 1.39 -13.13 -0.82
C ASN A 70 2.52 -13.82 -1.59
N ASN A 71 3.44 -13.06 -2.18
CA ASN A 71 4.55 -13.58 -2.97
C ASN A 71 5.88 -12.83 -2.73
N GLN A 72 6.94 -13.27 -3.40
CA GLN A 72 8.28 -12.67 -3.30
C GLN A 72 8.35 -11.20 -3.76
N GLU A 73 7.49 -10.76 -4.68
CA GLU A 73 7.46 -9.36 -5.13
C GLU A 73 6.90 -8.44 -4.05
N ASP A 74 5.95 -8.94 -3.26
CA ASP A 74 5.40 -8.21 -2.12
C ASP A 74 6.47 -8.04 -1.03
N VAL A 75 7.25 -9.09 -0.76
CA VAL A 75 8.42 -8.99 0.12
C VAL A 75 9.41 -7.95 -0.39
N ALA A 76 9.73 -7.96 -1.69
CA ALA A 76 10.65 -6.99 -2.28
C ALA A 76 10.17 -5.53 -2.09
N LYS A 77 8.87 -5.27 -2.32
CA LYS A 77 8.26 -3.95 -2.10
C LYS A 77 8.29 -3.55 -0.62
N LEU A 78 8.05 -4.48 0.29
CA LEU A 78 8.08 -4.21 1.73
C LEU A 78 9.50 -3.94 2.23
N VAL A 79 10.50 -4.62 1.68
CA VAL A 79 11.92 -4.34 1.93
C VAL A 79 12.31 -2.95 1.45
N ASP A 80 11.95 -2.60 0.21
CA ASP A 80 12.21 -1.28 -0.37
C ASP A 80 11.53 -0.15 0.45
N SER A 81 10.32 -0.41 0.93
CA SER A 81 9.60 0.51 1.83
C SER A 81 10.17 0.59 3.25
N GLY A 82 11.10 -0.31 3.61
CA GLY A 82 11.71 -0.41 4.93
C GLY A 82 10.83 -1.02 6.02
N VAL A 83 9.64 -1.53 5.67
CA VAL A 83 8.70 -2.20 6.59
C VAL A 83 9.19 -3.58 6.98
N LEU A 84 9.89 -4.25 6.06
CA LEU A 84 10.44 -5.58 6.25
C LEU A 84 11.96 -5.53 6.09
N VAL A 85 12.69 -6.21 6.96
CA VAL A 85 14.12 -6.48 6.80
C VAL A 85 14.26 -7.98 6.60
N ASN A 86 14.77 -8.38 5.43
CA ASN A 86 14.90 -9.78 5.07
C ASN A 86 16.34 -10.26 5.29
N TYR A 87 16.54 -11.22 6.19
CA TYR A 87 17.80 -11.94 6.39
C TYR A 87 17.74 -13.39 5.87
N MET A 88 16.67 -13.78 5.16
CA MET A 88 16.60 -15.09 4.49
C MET A 88 17.46 -15.14 3.23
N GLY A 89 17.70 -16.36 2.73
CA GLY A 89 18.45 -16.58 1.49
C GLY A 89 17.74 -16.01 0.25
N SER A 90 16.42 -15.86 0.30
CA SER A 90 15.63 -15.24 -0.76
C SER A 90 14.35 -14.55 -0.27
N ASN A 91 13.76 -13.72 -1.12
CA ASN A 91 12.43 -13.14 -0.87
C ASN A 91 11.31 -14.19 -0.93
N GLU A 92 11.52 -15.26 -1.70
CA GLU A 92 10.58 -16.40 -1.75
C GLU A 92 10.57 -17.16 -0.42
N GLU A 93 11.74 -17.45 0.14
CA GLU A 93 11.86 -18.07 1.48
C GLU A 93 11.18 -17.21 2.56
N ALA A 94 11.40 -15.90 2.54
CA ALA A 94 10.74 -14.98 3.46
C ALA A 94 9.22 -14.96 3.29
N ALA A 95 8.72 -14.97 2.05
CA ALA A 95 7.28 -15.05 1.77
C ALA A 95 6.68 -16.35 2.30
N ASN A 96 7.35 -17.48 2.04
CA ASN A 96 6.93 -18.79 2.52
C ASN A 96 6.92 -18.87 4.04
N MET A 97 7.92 -18.31 4.72
CA MET A 97 7.96 -18.23 6.19
C MET A 97 6.77 -17.41 6.73
N ILE A 98 6.55 -16.20 6.20
CA ILE A 98 5.47 -15.32 6.67
C ILE A 98 4.10 -15.98 6.47
N ASN A 99 3.90 -16.60 5.32
CA ASN A 99 2.70 -17.40 5.03
C ASN A 99 2.57 -18.63 5.94
N GLY A 100 3.71 -19.20 6.35
CA GLY A 100 3.79 -20.25 7.35
C GLY A 100 3.19 -19.82 8.69
N ILE A 101 3.60 -18.68 9.23
CA ILE A 101 3.26 -18.23 10.60
C ILE A 101 1.76 -18.30 10.90
N CYS A 102 0.91 -17.94 9.94
CA CYS A 102 -0.54 -17.94 10.10
C CYS A 102 -1.24 -19.28 9.80
N LYS A 103 -0.50 -20.34 9.41
CA LYS A 103 -1.07 -21.68 9.29
C LYS A 103 -1.56 -22.16 10.65
N GLU A 104 -2.80 -22.65 10.68
CA GLU A 104 -3.46 -23.23 11.87
C GLU A 104 -3.70 -22.23 13.01
N VAL A 105 -3.59 -20.93 12.74
CA VAL A 105 -3.90 -19.87 13.70
C VAL A 105 -5.40 -19.61 13.70
N ALA A 106 -6.05 -19.78 14.85
CA ALA A 106 -7.45 -19.43 15.04
C ALA A 106 -7.71 -17.94 14.76
N TRP A 107 -8.81 -17.65 14.08
CA TRP A 107 -9.25 -16.29 13.80
C TRP A 107 -9.79 -15.64 15.07
N VAL A 108 -9.15 -14.55 15.48
CA VAL A 108 -9.49 -13.77 16.68
C VAL A 108 -9.72 -12.30 16.33
N ASP A 109 -10.21 -11.52 17.29
CA ASP A 109 -10.46 -10.09 17.14
C ASP A 109 -9.23 -9.35 16.58
N PHE A 110 -9.37 -8.80 15.38
CA PHE A 110 -8.27 -8.23 14.58
C PHE A 110 -8.05 -6.76 14.92
N PHE A 111 -6.92 -6.46 15.56
CA PHE A 111 -6.60 -5.13 16.07
C PHE A 111 -6.63 -4.02 14.99
N TYR A 112 -6.24 -4.34 13.75
CA TYR A 112 -6.17 -3.37 12.65
C TYR A 112 -7.47 -3.26 11.84
N VAL A 113 -8.58 -3.84 12.28
CA VAL A 113 -9.83 -3.94 11.50
C VAL A 113 -10.33 -2.59 10.98
N LYS A 114 -10.27 -1.53 11.80
CA LYS A 114 -10.73 -0.19 11.41
C LYS A 114 -9.83 0.39 10.33
N GLN A 115 -8.51 0.33 10.52
CA GLN A 115 -7.52 0.84 9.59
C GLN A 115 -7.57 0.10 8.25
N TRP A 116 -7.72 -1.24 8.30
CA TRP A 116 -7.86 -2.07 7.11
C TRP A 116 -9.14 -1.76 6.34
N LYS A 117 -10.26 -1.54 7.04
CA LYS A 117 -11.51 -1.13 6.42
C LYS A 117 -11.38 0.23 5.73
N THR A 118 -10.73 1.20 6.37
CA THR A 118 -10.46 2.51 5.76
C THR A 118 -9.63 2.40 4.49
N ILE A 119 -8.56 1.60 4.51
CA ILE A 119 -7.72 1.37 3.33
C ILE A 119 -8.51 0.64 2.25
N ASN A 120 -9.23 -0.42 2.60
CA ASN A 120 -10.01 -1.19 1.65
C ASN A 120 -11.08 -0.32 0.97
N MET A 121 -11.77 0.55 1.73
CA MET A 121 -12.74 1.51 1.17
C MET A 121 -12.07 2.53 0.26
N TYR A 122 -10.87 3.01 0.62
CA TYR A 122 -10.10 3.91 -0.23
C TYR A 122 -9.68 3.21 -1.53
N CYS A 123 -9.04 2.04 -1.46
CA CYS A 123 -8.56 1.27 -2.61
C CYS A 123 -9.69 0.78 -3.53
N ASN A 124 -10.84 0.40 -2.97
CA ASN A 124 -12.02 0.00 -3.75
C ASN A 124 -12.91 1.18 -4.17
N GLY A 125 -12.56 2.41 -3.78
CA GLY A 125 -13.22 3.61 -4.26
C GLY A 125 -13.10 3.77 -5.77
N TYR A 126 -14.09 4.45 -6.36
CA TYR A 126 -14.17 4.71 -7.80
C TYR A 126 -12.93 5.43 -8.33
N TRP A 127 -12.47 6.46 -7.61
CA TRP A 127 -11.36 7.32 -8.00
C TRP A 127 -10.00 6.61 -8.20
N PRO A 128 -9.47 5.81 -7.26
CA PRO A 128 -8.16 5.17 -7.43
C PRO A 128 -8.08 4.18 -8.58
N LYS A 129 -9.16 3.45 -8.91
CA LYS A 129 -9.19 2.52 -10.06
C LYS A 129 -9.07 3.28 -11.38
N HIS A 130 -9.80 4.38 -11.53
CA HIS A 130 -9.76 5.20 -12.75
C HIS A 130 -8.46 6.00 -12.87
N ILE A 131 -7.89 6.51 -11.77
CA ILE A 131 -6.59 7.20 -11.76
C ILE A 131 -5.46 6.24 -12.14
N THR A 132 -5.45 5.01 -11.64
CA THR A 132 -4.39 4.03 -11.98
C THR A 132 -4.38 3.72 -13.48
N ARG A 133 -5.57 3.55 -14.07
CA ARG A 133 -5.74 3.36 -15.52
C ARG A 133 -5.33 4.60 -16.31
N MET A 134 -5.76 5.79 -15.90
CA MET A 134 -5.33 7.04 -16.54
C MET A 134 -3.82 7.21 -16.47
N ARG A 135 -3.20 6.92 -15.33
CA ARG A 135 -1.76 7.08 -15.17
C ARG A 135 -0.97 6.12 -16.06
N SER A 136 -1.37 4.87 -16.13
CA SER A 136 -0.78 3.89 -17.03
C SER A 136 -0.89 4.31 -18.50
N ILE A 137 -1.99 4.94 -18.91
CA ILE A 137 -2.17 5.34 -20.31
C ILE A 137 -1.45 6.66 -20.63
N TYR A 138 -1.62 7.68 -19.79
CA TYR A 138 -1.15 9.05 -20.08
C TYR A 138 0.30 9.31 -19.65
N PHE A 139 0.82 8.61 -18.63
CA PHE A 139 2.16 8.80 -18.09
C PHE A 139 3.12 7.64 -18.38
N SER A 140 2.73 6.67 -19.22
CA SER A 140 3.62 5.57 -19.64
C SER A 140 4.68 5.99 -20.64
N SER A 141 4.41 7.03 -21.43
CA SER A 141 5.30 7.51 -22.47
C SER A 141 5.25 9.03 -22.54
N PRO A 142 6.41 9.72 -22.69
CA PRO A 142 6.45 11.16 -22.88
C PRO A 142 5.52 11.65 -24.00
N TRP A 143 5.32 10.84 -25.02
CA TRP A 143 4.44 11.13 -26.16
C TRP A 143 2.96 11.23 -25.78
N ASN A 144 2.48 10.37 -24.88
CA ASN A 144 1.08 10.40 -24.43
C ASN A 144 0.80 11.64 -23.58
N MET A 145 1.81 12.12 -22.84
CA MET A 145 1.73 13.36 -22.09
C MET A 145 1.65 14.58 -23.01
N ILE A 146 2.46 14.62 -24.07
CA ILE A 146 2.43 15.69 -25.08
C ILE A 146 1.07 15.70 -25.81
N ALA A 147 0.56 14.54 -26.21
CA ALA A 147 -0.75 14.42 -26.86
C ALA A 147 -1.89 14.91 -25.96
N LEU A 148 -1.84 14.58 -24.65
CA LEU A 148 -2.81 15.06 -23.68
C LEU A 148 -2.78 16.59 -23.55
N LEU A 149 -1.58 17.20 -23.43
CA LEU A 149 -1.42 18.65 -23.35
C LEU A 149 -1.92 19.35 -24.61
N ALA A 150 -1.58 18.81 -25.78
CA ALA A 150 -2.06 19.33 -27.06
C ALA A 150 -3.59 19.30 -27.14
N GLY A 151 -4.22 18.19 -26.73
CA GLY A 151 -5.67 18.05 -26.68
C GLY A 151 -6.35 19.06 -25.74
N ILE A 152 -5.76 19.32 -24.56
CA ILE A 152 -6.27 20.32 -23.61
C ILE A 152 -6.20 21.73 -24.21
N ILE A 153 -5.08 22.08 -24.85
CA ILE A 153 -4.90 23.39 -25.49
C ILE A 153 -5.91 23.56 -26.63
N LEU A 154 -6.05 22.56 -27.50
CA LEU A 154 -7.03 22.56 -28.57
C LEU A 154 -8.44 22.75 -28.04
N PHE A 155 -8.84 21.97 -27.04
CA PHE A 155 -10.17 22.08 -26.44
C PHE A 155 -10.43 23.47 -25.84
N ALA A 156 -9.45 24.04 -25.12
CA ALA A 156 -9.55 25.38 -24.57
C ALA A 156 -9.73 26.44 -25.67
N LEU A 157 -8.96 26.33 -26.77
CA LEU A 157 -9.11 27.20 -27.94
C LEU A 157 -10.50 27.09 -28.54
N THR A 158 -11.04 25.87 -28.71
CA THR A 158 -12.38 25.67 -29.26
C THR A 158 -13.44 26.32 -28.38
N VAL A 159 -13.37 26.16 -27.05
CA VAL A 159 -14.30 26.80 -26.11
C VAL A 159 -14.26 28.33 -26.25
N VAL A 160 -13.06 28.91 -26.29
CA VAL A 160 -12.86 30.35 -26.46
C VAL A 160 -13.44 30.82 -27.79
N GLN A 161 -13.16 30.11 -28.88
CA GLN A 161 -13.72 30.41 -30.21
C GLN A 161 -15.26 30.35 -30.22
N THR A 162 -15.86 29.35 -29.59
CA THR A 162 -17.32 29.22 -29.49
C THR A 162 -17.92 30.38 -28.71
N ILE A 163 -17.32 30.80 -27.59
CA ILE A 163 -17.79 31.94 -26.80
C ILE A 163 -17.75 33.24 -27.62
N PHE A 164 -16.62 33.51 -28.31
CA PHE A 164 -16.52 34.70 -29.16
C PHE A 164 -17.52 34.67 -30.33
N THR A 165 -17.73 33.50 -30.94
CA THR A 165 -18.69 33.32 -32.03
C THR A 165 -20.11 33.62 -31.57
N ILE A 166 -20.55 33.05 -30.43
CA ILE A 166 -21.87 33.31 -29.85
C ILE A 166 -22.04 34.79 -29.51
N LYS A 167 -21.03 35.39 -28.87
CA LYS A 167 -21.05 36.82 -28.54
C LYS A 167 -21.16 37.70 -29.79
N SER A 168 -20.46 37.35 -30.88
CA SER A 168 -20.52 38.09 -32.15
C SER A 168 -21.86 37.93 -32.89
N ALA A 169 -22.53 36.78 -32.72
CA ALA A 169 -23.81 36.49 -33.35
C ALA A 169 -24.98 37.22 -32.66
N GLY A 170 -24.87 37.53 -31.36
CA GLY A 170 -25.89 38.25 -30.59
C GLY A 170 -25.89 39.77 -30.74
N TYR A 171 -24.94 40.36 -31.48
CA TYR A 171 -24.85 41.80 -31.76
C TYR A 171 -25.39 42.18 -33.16
N LYS A 172 -26.16 41.30 -33.80
CA LYS A 172 -26.87 41.56 -35.07
C LYS A 172 -28.36 41.69 -34.86
#